data_AF-A0A7R9QHD3-F1
#
_entry.id   AF-A0A7R9QHD3-F1
#
_cell.length_a   1.000
_cell.length_b   1.000
_cell.length_c   1.000
_cell.angle_alpha   90.00
_cell.angle_beta   90.00
_cell.angle_gamma   90.00
#
_symmetry.space_group_name_H-M   'P 1'
#
loop_
_entity.id
_entity.type
_entity.pdbx_description
1 polymer ?
#
loop_
_entity_poly.entity_id
_entity_poly.type
_entity_poly.pdbx_seq_one_letter_code
_entity_poly.pdbx_strand_id
1 'polypeptide(L)'
;MKMLSITMFLAALFTTIAVIIFGIRGDDRDWMPDHDHNFLSWSYGLAVVGVFFEWMSAILFWAESRILYKKELKREQQMFNLEPTNIKA
;
A
#
# COMPACT_ATOMS: atom_id res chain seq x y z
N MET A 1 11.19 4.95 0.41
CA MET A 1 9.84 4.93 -0.21
C MET A 1 9.43 3.57 -0.78
N LYS A 2 10.32 2.81 -1.43
CA LYS A 2 9.97 1.49 -2.01
C LYS A 2 9.37 0.50 -1.00
N MET A 3 10.01 0.33 0.17
CA MET A 3 9.49 -0.55 1.23
C MET A 3 8.10 -0.11 1.71
N LEU A 4 7.90 1.19 1.92
CA LEU A 4 6.62 1.75 2.34
C LEU A 4 5.50 1.48 1.32
N SER A 5 5.79 1.65 0.02
CA SER A 5 4.80 1.34 -1.03
C SER A 5 4.40 -0.14 -1.05
N ILE A 6 5.34 -1.05 -0.77
CA ILE A 6 5.07 -2.50 -0.70
C ILE A 6 4.25 -2.83 0.54
N THR A 7 4.62 -2.27 1.70
CA THR A 7 3.87 -2.47 2.95
C THR A 7 2.43 -1.97 2.83
N MET A 8 2.22 -0.77 2.28
CA MET A 8 0.88 -0.20 2.10
C MET A 8 0.04 -1.01 1.11
N PHE A 9 0.65 -1.52 0.04
CA PHE A 9 -0.04 -2.41 -0.90
C PHE A 9 -0.49 -3.72 -0.25
N LEU A 10 0.40 -4.36 0.52
CA LEU A 10 0.06 -5.60 1.24
C LEU A 10 -0.98 -5.36 2.33
N ALA A 11 -0.89 -4.24 3.05
CA ALA A 11 -1.90 -3.83 4.02
C ALA A 11 -3.27 -3.71 3.34
N ALA A 12 -3.37 -2.91 2.28
CA ALA A 12 -4.61 -2.71 1.52
C ALA A 12 -5.18 -4.04 0.99
N LEU A 13 -4.33 -4.95 0.50
CA LEU A 13 -4.76 -6.26 0.01
C LEU A 13 -5.36 -7.11 1.14
N PHE A 14 -4.67 -7.24 2.27
CA PHE A 14 -5.14 -8.08 3.37
C PHE A 14 -6.36 -7.50 4.08
N THR A 15 -6.43 -6.18 4.26
CA THR A 15 -7.61 -5.52 4.82
C THR A 15 -8.81 -5.63 3.88
N THR A 16 -8.60 -5.54 2.55
CA THR A 16 -9.67 -5.80 1.57
C THR A 16 -10.21 -7.22 1.71
N ILE A 17 -9.33 -8.22 1.79
CA ILE A 17 -9.73 -9.63 1.98
C ILE A 17 -10.49 -9.80 3.30
N ALA A 18 -10.00 -9.19 4.38
CA ALA A 18 -10.66 -9.25 5.69
C ALA A 18 -12.07 -8.66 5.66
N VAL A 19 -12.24 -7.48 5.04
CA VAL A 19 -13.54 -6.81 4.91
C VAL A 19 -14.51 -7.61 4.04
N ILE A 20 -14.04 -8.26 2.98
CA ILE A 20 -14.85 -9.13 2.13
C ILE A 20 -15.28 -10.39 2.89
N ILE A 21 -14.34 -11.08 3.55
CA ILE A 21 -14.65 -12.29 4.32
C ILE A 21 -15.65 -11.98 5.43
N PHE A 22 -15.43 -10.90 6.19
CA PHE A 22 -16.35 -10.48 7.24
C PHE A 22 -17.70 -10.03 6.68
N GLY A 23 -17.71 -9.35 5.52
CA GLY A 23 -18.96 -8.93 4.87
C GLY A 23 -19.82 -10.10 4.38
N ILE A 24 -19.20 -11.19 3.93
CA ILE A 24 -19.91 -12.39 3.46
C ILE A 24 -20.30 -13.31 4.61
N ARG A 25 -19.37 -13.56 5.55
CA ARG A 25 -19.52 -14.59 6.60
C ARG A 25 -19.88 -14.06 7.97
N GLY A 26 -19.96 -12.74 8.14
CA GLY A 26 -20.23 -12.12 9.45
C GLY A 26 -21.56 -12.56 10.07
N ASP A 27 -22.51 -12.97 9.24
CA ASP A 27 -23.83 -13.46 9.66
C ASP A 27 -23.93 -15.00 9.58
N ASP A 28 -22.84 -15.71 9.27
CA ASP A 28 -22.87 -17.18 9.19
C ASP A 28 -22.66 -17.82 10.57
N ARG A 29 -23.62 -18.65 11.00
CA ARG A 29 -23.55 -19.43 12.25
C ARG A 29 -22.33 -20.36 12.34
N ASP A 30 -21.86 -20.87 11.19
CA ASP A 30 -20.71 -21.76 11.13
C ASP A 30 -19.36 -21.03 11.25
N TRP A 31 -19.36 -19.70 11.10
CA TRP A 31 -18.15 -18.89 11.12
C TRP A 31 -18.02 -18.06 12.41
N MET A 32 -19.13 -17.52 12.92
CA MET A 32 -19.13 -16.64 14.08
C MET A 32 -20.04 -17.17 15.21
N PRO A 33 -19.51 -17.38 16.44
CA PRO A 33 -20.35 -17.66 17.60
C PRO A 33 -21.25 -16.45 17.87
N ASP A 34 -22.51 -16.72 18.23
CA ASP A 34 -23.54 -15.70 18.46
C ASP A 34 -23.78 -14.74 17.27
N HIS A 35 -23.73 -15.25 16.03
CA HIS A 35 -23.99 -14.50 14.80
C HIS A 35 -25.28 -13.66 14.83
N ASP A 36 -26.35 -14.14 15.49
CA ASP A 36 -27.64 -13.44 15.63
C ASP A 36 -27.52 -12.05 16.27
N HIS A 37 -26.44 -11.79 17.03
CA HIS A 37 -26.16 -10.50 17.66
C HIS A 37 -25.09 -9.67 16.92
N ASN A 38 -24.52 -10.18 15.83
CA ASN A 38 -23.46 -9.52 15.07
C ASN A 38 -24.04 -8.56 14.02
N PHE A 39 -24.51 -7.41 14.47
CA PHE A 39 -24.95 -6.35 13.58
C PHE A 39 -23.75 -5.56 13.03
N LEU A 40 -23.66 -5.48 11.69
CA LEU A 40 -22.71 -4.62 11.00
C LEU A 40 -22.83 -3.17 11.51
N SER A 41 -21.80 -2.73 12.21
CA SER A 41 -21.77 -1.45 12.90
C SER A 41 -20.71 -0.51 12.32
N TRP A 42 -20.54 0.64 12.96
CA TRP A 42 -19.62 1.69 12.52
C TRP A 42 -18.17 1.23 12.35
N SER A 43 -17.69 0.27 13.15
CA SER A 43 -16.33 -0.25 13.01
C SER A 43 -16.09 -0.90 11.65
N TYR A 44 -17.07 -1.67 11.14
CA TYR A 44 -17.01 -2.26 9.81
C TYR A 44 -17.07 -1.19 8.71
N GLY A 45 -17.96 -0.21 8.84
CA GLY A 45 -18.04 0.90 7.90
C GLY A 45 -16.72 1.69 7.81
N LEU A 46 -16.09 1.95 8.95
CA LEU A 46 -14.77 2.60 9.01
C LEU A 46 -13.67 1.72 8.43
N ALA A 47 -13.75 0.38 8.58
CA ALA A 47 -12.79 -0.53 7.95
C ALA A 47 -12.88 -0.47 6.41
N VAL A 48 -14.09 -0.46 5.84
CA VAL A 48 -14.31 -0.31 4.38
C VAL A 48 -13.73 1.01 3.87
N VAL A 49 -14.00 2.11 4.58
CA VAL A 49 -13.46 3.43 4.25
C VAL A 49 -11.93 3.45 4.37
N GLY A 50 -11.38 2.81 5.41
CA GLY A 50 -9.94 2.66 5.63
C GLY A 50 -9.25 1.95 4.46
N VAL A 51 -9.82 0.84 3.97
CA VAL A 51 -9.32 0.11 2.80
C VAL A 51 -9.19 1.01 1.57
N PHE A 52 -10.17 1.89 1.33
CA PHE A 52 -10.12 2.85 0.22
C PHE A 52 -8.93 3.80 0.35
N PHE A 53 -8.70 4.35 1.54
CA PHE A 53 -7.56 5.24 1.81
C PHE A 53 -6.22 4.50 1.74
N GLU A 54 -6.14 3.24 2.17
CA GLU A 54 -4.93 2.42 2.06
C GLU A 54 -4.54 2.18 0.60
N TRP A 55 -5.51 1.89 -0.29
CA TRP A 55 -5.26 1.77 -1.73
C TRP A 55 -4.75 3.07 -2.33
N MET A 56 -5.36 4.21 -1.98
CA MET A 56 -4.89 5.52 -2.45
C MET A 56 -3.46 5.81 -1.98
N SER A 57 -3.17 5.54 -0.70
CA SER A 57 -1.85 5.69 -0.10
C SER A 57 -0.80 4.82 -0.81
N ALA A 58 -1.10 3.55 -1.07
CA ALA A 58 -0.22 2.62 -1.77
C ALA A 58 0.16 3.14 -3.17
N ILE A 59 -0.83 3.67 -3.92
CA ILE A 59 -0.61 4.24 -5.26
C ILE A 59 0.28 5.48 -5.18
N LEU A 60 0.02 6.39 -4.25
CA LEU A 60 0.80 7.62 -4.08
C LEU A 60 2.26 7.31 -3.74
N PHE A 61 2.51 6.41 -2.77
CA PHE A 61 3.88 6.03 -2.42
C PHE A 61 4.59 5.27 -3.53
N TRP A 62 3.88 4.49 -4.32
CA TRP A 62 4.46 3.84 -5.49
C TRP A 62 4.88 4.85 -6.56
N ALA A 63 4.01 5.83 -6.86
CA ALA A 63 4.31 6.92 -7.79
C ALA A 63 5.53 7.73 -7.31
N GLU A 64 5.56 8.10 -6.03
CA GLU A 64 6.69 8.81 -5.44
C GLU A 64 7.99 7.99 -5.52
N SER A 65 7.93 6.68 -5.21
CA SER A 65 9.10 5.80 -5.32
C SER A 65 9.63 5.74 -6.75
N ARG A 66 8.77 5.81 -7.77
CA ARG A 66 9.18 5.84 -9.19
C ARG A 66 9.81 7.17 -9.56
N ILE A 67 9.28 8.28 -9.06
CA ILE A 67 9.82 9.62 -9.30
C ILE A 67 11.21 9.75 -8.66
N LEU A 68 11.36 9.31 -7.41
CA LEU A 68 12.64 9.36 -6.69
C LEU A 68 13.70 8.51 -7.38
N TYR A 69 13.35 7.29 -7.81
CA TYR A 69 14.27 6.43 -8.56
C TYR A 69 14.77 7.10 -9.84
N LYS A 70 13.87 7.73 -10.62
CA LYS A 70 14.25 8.47 -11.83
C LYS A 70 15.14 9.68 -11.53
N LYS A 71 14.92 10.36 -10.41
CA LYS A 71 15.76 11.49 -9.99
C LYS A 71 17.17 11.03 -9.62
N GLU A 72 17.30 9.90 -8.94
CA GLU A 72 18.61 9.36 -8.55
C GLU A 72 19.43 8.94 -9.77
N LEU A 73 18.84 8.22 -10.73
CA LEU A 73 19.52 7.87 -11.99
C LEU A 73 20.06 9.09 -12.74
N LYS A 74 19.27 10.17 -12.80
CA LYS A 74 19.72 11.42 -13.44
C LYS A 74 20.89 12.07 -12.69
N ARG A 75 20.88 12.01 -11.35
CA ARG A 75 21.98 12.52 -10.52
C ARG A 75 23.25 11.70 -10.70
N GLU A 76 23.15 10.37 -10.72
CA GLU A 76 24.28 9.47 -10.99
C GLU A 76 24.90 9.73 -12.37
N GLN A 77 24.07 9.90 -13.41
CA GLN A 77 24.55 10.28 -14.75
C GLN A 77 25.26 11.63 -14.77
N GLN A 78 24.72 12.63 -14.07
CA GLN A 78 25.37 13.94 -13.95
C GLN A 78 26.72 13.84 -13.22
N MET A 79 26.81 13.07 -12.13
CA MET A 79 28.06 12.83 -11.40
C MET A 79 29.12 12.18 -12.28
N PHE A 80 28.77 11.13 -13.03
CA PHE A 80 29.69 10.48 -13.97
C PHE A 80 30.21 11.44 -15.05
N ASN A 81 29.36 12.34 -15.56
CA ASN A 81 29.76 13.35 -16.53
C ASN A 81 30.64 14.47 -15.93
N LEU A 82 30.59 14.67 -14.61
CA LEU A 82 31.37 15.67 -13.88
C LEU A 82 32.70 15.12 -13.35
N GLU A 83 32.84 13.81 -13.20
CA GLU A 83 34.12 13.15 -12.95
C GLU A 83 34.98 13.36 -14.21
N PRO A 84 35.99 14.24 -14.16
CA PRO A 84 36.75 14.55 -15.36
C PRO A 84 37.45 13.27 -15.81
N THR A 85 37.43 13.02 -17.12
CA THR A 85 38.35 12.13 -17.84
C THR A 85 39.80 12.62 -17.71
N ASN A 86 40.26 12.83 -16.48
CA ASN A 86 41.57 13.38 -16.09
C ASN A 86 42.57 12.26 -15.81
N ILE A 87 42.41 11.14 -16.50
CA ILE A 87 43.41 10.08 -16.58
C ILE A 87 43.71 9.91 -18.07
N LYS A 88 44.41 10.88 -18.65
CA LYS A 88 45.18 10.80 -19.90
C LYS A 88 45.73 12.18 -20.25
N ALA A 89 46.90 12.50 -19.70
CA ALA A 89 47.97 13.27 -20.34
C ALA A 89 49.24 13.08 -19.52
#